data_AF-A0A9E2E734-F1
#
_entry.id   AF-A0A9E2E734-F1
#
_cell.length_a   1.000
_cell.length_b   1.000
_cell.length_c   1.000
_cell.angle_alpha   90.00
_cell.angle_beta   90.00
_cell.angle_gamma   90.00
#
_symmetry.space_group_name_H-M   'P 1'
#
loop_
_entity.id
_entity.type
_entity.pdbx_description
1 polymer ?
#
loop_
_entity_poly.entity_id
_entity_poly.type
_entity_poly.pdbx_seq_one_letter_code
_entity_poly.pdbx_strand_id
1 'polypeptide(L)' 'MHFSPIIYLDPGSGSIIIQLLVAALLGAGFFIRSQWAKIKKMLGMDSTDETSEDVDDFEE' A
#
# COMPACT_ATOMS: atom_id res chain seq x y z
N MET A 1 -17.96 37.13 28.28
CA MET A 1 -18.33 36.01 27.40
C MET A 1 -17.14 35.74 26.49
N HIS A 2 -16.40 34.65 26.72
CA HIS A 2 -15.29 34.27 25.84
C HIS A 2 -15.88 33.55 24.62
N PHE A 3 -15.90 34.22 23.47
CA PHE A 3 -16.21 33.58 22.20
C PHE A 3 -14.96 32.87 21.71
N SER A 4 -14.95 31.54 21.77
CA SER A 4 -13.93 30.75 21.07
C SER A 4 -14.26 30.82 19.57
N PRO A 5 -13.35 31.29 18.71
CA PRO A 5 -13.58 31.23 17.28
C PRO A 5 -13.71 29.76 16.87
N ILE A 6 -14.77 29.46 16.13
CA ILE A 6 -14.85 28.21 15.39
C ILE A 6 -13.66 28.24 14.44
N ILE A 7 -12.70 27.34 14.65
CA ILE A 7 -11.56 27.14 13.75
C ILE A 7 -12.13 26.49 12.49
N TYR A 8 -12.88 27.28 11.73
CA TYR A 8 -13.38 26.88 10.44
C TYR A 8 -12.15 26.90 9.55
N LEU A 9 -11.73 25.71 9.15
CA LEU A 9 -10.85 25.54 8.02
C LEU A 9 -11.44 26.42 6.91
N ASP A 10 -10.74 27.50 6.58
CA ASP A 10 -11.09 28.45 5.53
C ASP A 10 -11.66 27.67 4.33
N PRO A 11 -12.74 28.08 3.65
CA PRO A 11 -13.40 27.29 2.59
C PRO A 11 -12.44 26.63 1.58
N GLY A 12 -11.24 27.19 1.35
CA GLY A 12 -10.15 26.54 0.60
C GLY A 12 -9.33 25.49 1.36
N SER A 13 -9.01 25.70 2.64
CA SER A 13 -8.17 24.81 3.47
C SER A 13 -8.85 23.49 3.85
N GLY A 14 -10.17 23.47 4.01
CA GLY A 14 -10.91 22.22 4.28
C GLY A 14 -10.79 21.21 3.15
N SER A 15 -10.78 21.69 1.90
CA SER A 15 -10.64 20.86 0.70
C SER A 15 -9.24 20.25 0.56
N ILE A 16 -8.19 20.98 0.95
CA ILE A 16 -6.79 20.52 0.85
C ILE A 16 -6.56 19.25 1.68
N ILE A 17 -7.14 19.17 2.87
CA ILE A 17 -6.99 17.99 3.73
C ILE A 17 -7.61 16.75 3.08
N ILE A 18 -8.81 16.91 2.50
CA ILE A 18 -9.49 15.82 1.79
C ILE A 18 -8.70 15.45 0.52
N GLN A 19 -8.19 16.42 -0.21
CA GLN A 19 -7.37 16.19 -1.41
C GLN A 19 -6.07 15.44 -1.08
N LEU A 20 -5.38 15.82 -0.01
CA LEU A 20 -4.18 15.12 0.46
C LEU A 20 -4.50 13.71 0.92
N LEU A 21 -5.63 13.51 1.61
CA LEU A 21 -6.07 12.18 2.01
C LEU A 21 -6.34 11.29 0.79
N VAL A 22 -7.07 11.80 -0.20
CA VAL A 22 -7.37 11.08 -1.44
C VAL A 22 -6.08 10.79 -2.21
N ALA A 23 -5.19 11.77 -2.36
CA ALA A 23 -3.90 11.58 -3.03
C ALA A 23 -3.03 10.54 -2.31
N ALA A 24 -2.99 10.56 -0.97
CA ALA A 24 -2.26 9.58 -0.19
C ALA A 24 -2.82 8.17 -0.34
N LEU A 25 -4.15 8.00 -0.31
CA LEU A 25 -4.80 6.71 -0.51
C LEU A 25 -4.56 6.15 -1.92
N LEU A 26 -4.71 6.99 -2.94
CA LEU A 26 -4.45 6.59 -4.32
C LEU A 26 -2.97 6.26 -4.55
N GLY A 27 -2.07 7.10 -4.05
CA GLY A 27 -0.63 6.89 -4.15
C GLY A 27 -0.17 5.63 -3.44
N ALA A 28 -0.60 5.42 -2.19
CA ALA A 28 -0.29 4.23 -1.41
C ALA A 28 -0.88 2.97 -2.06
N GLY A 29 -2.16 3.00 -2.47
CA GLY A 29 -2.82 1.89 -3.14
C GLY A 29 -2.12 1.49 -4.44
N PHE A 30 -1.75 2.46 -5.28
CA PHE A 30 -1.01 2.21 -6.52
C PHE A 30 0.40 1.64 -6.24
N PHE A 31 1.11 2.21 -5.27
CA PHE A 31 2.44 1.75 -4.90
C PHE A 31 2.44 0.31 -4.36
N ILE A 32 1.50 -0.01 -3.46
CA ILE A 32 1.30 -1.36 -2.91
C ILE A 32 0.95 -2.33 -4.04
N ARG A 33 0.01 -1.97 -4.93
CA ARG A 33 -0.39 -2.77 -6.10
C ARG A 33 0.81 -3.09 -7.00
N SER A 34 1.65 -2.09 -7.28
CA SER A 34 2.84 -2.24 -8.13
C SER A 34 3.88 -3.16 -7.49
N GLN A 35 4.03 -3.11 -6.16
CA GLN A 35 5.08 -3.82 -5.44
C GLN A 35 4.58 -5.11 -4.76
N TRP A 36 3.37 -5.59 -5.09
CA TRP A 36 2.74 -6.74 -4.44
C TRP A 36 3.62 -7.99 -4.41
N ALA A 37 4.37 -8.26 -5.48
CA ALA A 37 5.31 -9.38 -5.55
C ALA A 37 6.46 -9.27 -4.52
N LYS A 38 7.03 -8.07 -4.35
CA LYS A 38 8.08 -7.80 -3.36
C LYS A 38 7.52 -7.85 -1.94
N ILE A 39 6.32 -7.34 -1.72
CA ILE A 39 5.63 -7.39 -0.43
C ILE A 39 5.37 -8.86 -0.02
N LYS A 40 4.88 -9.70 -0.93
CA LYS A 40 4.69 -11.13 -0.70
C LYS A 40 6.01 -11.84 -0.33
N LYS A 41 7.08 -11.57 -1.09
CA LYS A 41 8.42 -12.10 -0.81
C LYS A 41 8.98 -11.63 0.54
N MET A 42 8.79 -10.35 0.89
CA MET A 42 9.24 -9.81 2.19
C MET A 42 8.43 -10.35 3.37
N LEU A 43 7.15 -10.65 3.16
CA LEU A 43 6.28 -11.21 4.19
C LEU A 43 6.52 -12.71 4.40
N GLY A 44 7.44 -13.33 3.65
CA GLY A 44 7.65 -14.78 3.68
C GLY A 44 6.42 -15.55 3.20
N MET A 45 5.49 -14.87 2.53
CA MET A 45 4.37 -15.47 1.83
C MET A 45 4.81 -15.71 0.39
N ASP A 46 5.96 -16.37 0.25
CA ASP A 46 6.14 -17.29 -0.86
C ASP A 46 5.00 -18.28 -0.66
N SER A 47 4.04 -18.28 -1.58
CA SER A 47 3.31 -19.51 -1.82
C SER A 47 4.43 -20.48 -2.17
N THR A 48 4.80 -21.29 -1.18
CA THR A 48 5.38 -22.57 -1.44
C THR A 48 4.33 -23.30 -2.29
N ASP A 49 4.31 -23.01 -3.59
CA ASP A 49 4.20 -24.08 -4.54
C ASP A 49 5.52 -24.83 -4.40
N GLU A 50 5.57 -25.62 -3.33
CA GLU A 50 6.37 -26.81 -3.21
C GLU A 50 5.88 -27.75 -4.30
N THR A 51 6.31 -27.46 -5.52
CA THR A 51 6.86 -28.47 -6.40
C THR A 51 8.37 -28.24 -6.42
N SER A 52 9.00 -28.43 -5.26
CA SER A 52 10.39 -28.88 -5.16
C SER A 52 10.43 -30.30 -5.74
N GLU A 53 11.22 -30.57 -6.79
CA GLU A 53 12.56 -31.21 -6.71
C GLU A 53 12.45 -32.70 -6.28
N ASP A 54 13.00 -33.74 -6.91
CA ASP A 54 13.98 -33.98 -7.97
C ASP A 54 13.87 -35.49 -8.32
N VAL A 55 14.10 -35.92 -9.56
CA VAL A 55 14.82 -37.17 -9.85
C VAL A 55 15.62 -36.98 -11.14
N ASP A 56 16.90 -36.70 -10.94
CA ASP A 56 18.07 -37.19 -11.67
C ASP A 56 17.91 -37.52 -13.17
N ASP A 57 18.61 -36.71 -13.97
CA ASP A 57 19.72 -37.16 -14.80
C ASP A 57 20.04 -38.67 -14.67
N PHE A 58 19.37 -39.49 -15.48
CA PHE A 58 19.93 -40.74 -15.95
C PHE A 58 20.52 -40.46 -17.33
N GLU A 59 21.83 -40.19 -17.37
CA GLU A 59 22.65 -40.36 -18.57
C GLU A 59 22.51 -41.80 -19.09
N GLU A 60 22.05 -41.97 -20.34
CA GLU A 60 22.69 -42.68 -21.47
C GLU A 60 21.71 -42.88 -22.64
#